data_AF-A0A5A9P9D9-F1
#
_entry.id   AF-A0A5A9P9D9-F1
#
_cell.length_a   1.000
_cell.length_b   1.000
_cell.length_c   1.000
_cell.angle_alpha   90.00
_cell.angle_beta   90.00
_cell.angle_gamma   90.00
#
_symmetry.space_group_name_H-M   'P 1'
#
loop_
_entity.id
_entity.type
_entity.pdbx_description
1 polymer ?
#
loop_
_entity_poly.entity_id
_entity_poly.type
_entity_poly.pdbx_seq_one_letter_code
_entity_poly.pdbx_strand_id
1 'polypeptide(L)'
;MNRRTVGWVFLRSLSHWDVPAPLPLKSQCRGHRQRSSQAEKHETRAERSGFSPAATSKYDWIGPPDRLSNLRPIIYHIPENETPLERKLRHLRQETEDWNHIFWTNQNITFIKEKEECVQSQLKAKGLSERDEAGRKRTLSSEEMAVFYKYFLDKNIKRHTIYNREWYRRNFTITLLMARVAVHNVWRILAGRRRGIGREKDKPA
;
A
#
# COMPACT_ATOMS: atom_id res chain seq x y z
N MET A 1 -6.68 -13.69 -54.62
CA MET A 1 -6.57 -12.28 -54.18
C MET A 1 -6.82 -12.24 -52.67
N ASN A 2 -5.82 -11.82 -51.91
CA ASN A 2 -5.72 -11.96 -50.45
C ASN A 2 -6.36 -10.74 -49.77
N ARG A 3 -7.30 -10.95 -48.83
CA ARG A 3 -7.68 -9.93 -47.84
C ARG A 3 -7.90 -10.61 -46.49
N ARG A 4 -6.88 -10.51 -45.64
CA ARG A 4 -6.92 -10.78 -44.20
C ARG A 4 -7.71 -9.66 -43.53
N THR A 5 -8.69 -10.01 -42.71
CA THR A 5 -9.19 -9.12 -41.65
C THR A 5 -9.29 -9.93 -40.37
N VAL A 6 -8.40 -9.63 -39.44
CA VAL A 6 -8.41 -10.07 -38.04
C VAL A 6 -9.25 -9.06 -37.27
N GLY A 7 -10.25 -9.52 -36.53
CA GLY A 7 -11.17 -8.67 -35.76
C GLY A 7 -11.54 -9.31 -34.43
N TRP A 8 -10.73 -9.04 -33.42
CA TRP A 8 -10.98 -8.96 -31.97
C TRP A 8 -12.27 -9.60 -31.42
N VAL A 9 -12.11 -10.75 -30.76
CA VAL A 9 -13.06 -11.26 -29.76
C VAL A 9 -12.67 -10.68 -28.40
N PHE A 10 -13.31 -9.59 -27.99
CA PHE A 10 -13.37 -9.18 -26.58
C PHE A 10 -14.82 -9.24 -26.15
N LEU A 11 -15.13 -10.21 -25.28
CA LEU A 11 -16.11 -10.14 -24.19
C LEU A 11 -16.26 -11.56 -23.62
N ARG A 12 -15.31 -11.96 -22.78
CA ARG A 12 -15.52 -13.06 -21.83
C ARG A 12 -15.79 -12.48 -20.45
N SER A 13 -17.07 -12.55 -20.11
CA SER A 13 -17.59 -13.03 -18.83
C SER A 13 -17.02 -12.37 -17.57
N LEU A 14 -17.81 -11.46 -16.99
CA LEU A 14 -17.83 -11.22 -15.55
C LEU A 14 -18.22 -12.53 -14.85
N SER A 15 -17.24 -13.33 -14.47
CA SER A 15 -17.44 -14.44 -13.55
C SER A 15 -17.82 -13.88 -12.18
N HIS A 16 -19.10 -14.03 -11.83
CA HIS A 16 -19.54 -14.09 -10.43
C HIS A 16 -18.68 -15.14 -9.72
N TRP A 17 -17.97 -14.72 -8.68
CA TRP A 17 -17.31 -15.67 -7.79
C TRP A 17 -18.30 -15.99 -6.69
N ASP A 18 -19.04 -17.08 -6.90
CA ASP A 18 -19.82 -17.72 -5.84
C ASP A 18 -18.84 -18.26 -4.79
N VAL A 19 -18.91 -17.68 -3.60
CA VAL A 19 -18.17 -18.12 -2.42
C VAL A 19 -18.90 -19.35 -1.87
N PRO A 20 -18.29 -20.54 -1.81
CA PRO A 20 -18.92 -21.69 -1.17
C PRO A 20 -19.02 -21.44 0.34
N ALA A 21 -20.18 -21.75 0.91
CA ALA A 21 -20.46 -21.63 2.33
C ALA A 21 -19.50 -22.51 3.16
N PRO A 22 -18.90 -22.00 4.26
CA PRO A 22 -18.05 -22.82 5.11
C PRO A 22 -18.86 -23.81 5.95
N LEU A 23 -18.46 -25.08 5.91
CA LEU A 23 -18.94 -26.14 6.79
C LEU A 23 -18.53 -25.88 8.26
N PRO A 24 -19.35 -26.29 9.25
CA PRO A 24 -19.14 -25.90 10.64
C PRO A 24 -18.09 -26.80 11.32
N LEU A 25 -16.85 -26.31 11.44
CA LEU A 25 -15.90 -26.84 12.39
C LEU A 25 -16.07 -26.12 13.74
N LYS A 26 -16.58 -26.84 14.73
CA LYS A 26 -16.68 -26.38 16.12
C LYS A 26 -15.27 -26.23 16.71
N SER A 27 -14.66 -25.04 16.59
CA SER A 27 -13.51 -24.66 17.41
C SER A 27 -13.97 -23.74 18.53
N GLN A 28 -13.97 -24.25 19.76
CA GLN A 28 -14.42 -23.50 20.92
C GLN A 28 -13.30 -22.59 21.43
N CYS A 29 -13.20 -21.38 20.88
CA CYS A 29 -12.39 -20.31 21.45
C CYS A 29 -13.33 -19.34 22.18
N ARG A 30 -13.35 -19.41 23.52
CA ARG A 30 -14.09 -18.47 24.36
C ARG A 30 -13.41 -17.09 24.28
N GLY A 31 -14.09 -16.12 23.67
CA GLY A 31 -13.64 -14.73 23.61
C GLY A 31 -13.85 -14.04 24.96
N HIS A 32 -12.77 -13.55 25.56
CA HIS A 32 -12.83 -12.62 26.68
C HIS A 32 -12.95 -11.20 26.11
N ARG A 33 -14.07 -10.52 26.40
CA ARG A 33 -14.36 -9.17 25.95
C ARG A 33 -13.69 -8.18 26.90
N GLN A 34 -12.57 -7.58 26.49
CA GLN A 34 -12.02 -6.41 27.17
C GLN A 34 -12.28 -5.15 26.36
N ARG A 35 -12.92 -4.19 27.04
CA ARG A 35 -13.21 -2.83 26.58
C ARG A 35 -11.99 -1.99 26.93
N SER A 36 -11.22 -1.56 25.92
CA SER A 36 -10.12 -0.63 26.12
C SER A 36 -10.55 0.78 25.72
N SER A 37 -10.40 1.68 26.68
CA SER A 37 -10.53 3.13 26.62
C SER A 37 -9.72 3.75 25.47
N GLN A 38 -10.26 4.83 24.93
CA GLN A 38 -9.59 5.68 23.94
C GLN A 38 -8.27 6.19 24.52
N ALA A 39 -7.17 5.82 23.87
CA ALA A 39 -5.87 6.43 24.10
C ALA A 39 -5.62 7.49 23.03
N GLU A 40 -5.14 8.64 23.50
CA GLU A 40 -4.98 9.90 22.80
C GLU A 40 -4.10 9.79 21.55
N LYS A 41 -4.51 10.51 20.50
CA LYS A 41 -3.70 10.78 19.32
C LYS A 41 -2.59 11.76 19.69
N HIS A 42 -1.52 11.27 20.28
CA HIS A 42 -0.24 11.97 20.23
C HIS A 42 0.53 11.43 19.02
N GLU A 43 0.40 12.17 17.93
CA GLU A 43 1.09 11.95 16.66
C GLU A 43 2.59 12.14 16.89
N THR A 44 3.25 11.08 17.37
CA THR A 44 4.69 10.95 17.19
C THR A 44 4.92 10.84 15.70
N ARG A 45 5.26 11.96 15.08
CA ARG A 45 6.01 12.04 13.83
C ARG A 45 7.33 11.30 14.08
N ALA A 46 7.24 9.97 14.09
CA ALA A 46 8.32 9.08 14.42
C ALA A 46 9.44 9.34 13.42
N GLU A 47 10.59 9.68 13.98
CA GLU A 47 11.94 9.56 13.43
C GLU A 47 11.98 8.93 12.03
N ARG A 48 11.81 9.77 11.00
CA ARG A 48 12.28 9.42 9.66
C ARG A 48 13.81 9.46 9.74
N SER A 49 14.40 8.33 10.15
CA SER A 49 15.83 8.11 10.29
C SER A 49 16.60 8.68 9.09
N GLY A 50 17.46 9.68 9.31
CA GLY A 50 18.68 10.03 8.54
C GLY A 50 18.61 10.22 7.02
N PHE A 51 17.47 9.97 6.38
CA PHE A 51 17.31 9.93 4.94
C PHE A 51 16.71 11.26 4.49
N SER A 52 17.61 12.20 4.20
CA SER A 52 17.27 13.51 3.66
C SER A 52 17.87 13.64 2.27
N PRO A 53 17.07 13.97 1.24
CA PRO A 53 17.62 14.24 -0.08
C PRO A 53 18.50 15.48 -0.03
N ALA A 54 19.48 15.55 -0.94
CA ALA A 54 20.22 16.79 -1.16
C ALA A 54 19.24 17.93 -1.52
N ALA A 55 19.47 19.12 -0.97
CA ALA A 55 18.59 20.27 -1.16
C ALA A 55 18.36 20.65 -2.64
N THR A 56 19.28 20.24 -3.53
CA THR A 56 19.25 20.51 -4.97
C THR A 56 18.60 19.39 -5.81
N SER A 57 18.08 18.33 -5.19
CA SER A 57 17.50 17.21 -5.94
C SER A 57 16.25 17.60 -6.72
N LYS A 58 16.19 17.18 -7.99
CA LYS A 58 15.05 17.35 -8.89
C LYS A 58 14.15 16.11 -9.03
N TYR A 59 14.45 15.03 -8.30
CA TYR A 59 13.74 13.74 -8.39
C TYR A 59 13.17 13.31 -7.05
N ASP A 60 12.14 12.45 -7.09
CA ASP A 60 11.58 11.78 -5.91
C ASP A 60 12.62 10.80 -5.33
N TRP A 61 12.71 10.74 -4.00
CA TRP A 61 13.64 9.86 -3.29
C TRP A 61 12.93 8.72 -2.62
N ILE A 62 13.46 7.51 -2.80
CA ILE A 62 12.94 6.28 -2.20
C ILE A 62 13.90 5.82 -1.10
N GLY A 63 13.42 5.79 0.13
CA GLY A 63 14.20 5.41 1.30
C GLY A 63 14.45 3.92 1.45
N PRO A 64 15.22 3.53 2.48
CA PRO A 64 15.37 2.13 2.87
C PRO A 64 14.01 1.55 3.34
N PRO A 65 13.82 0.22 3.30
CA PRO A 65 12.62 -0.40 3.84
C PRO A 65 12.41 -0.03 5.31
N ASP A 66 11.19 0.37 5.64
CA ASP A 66 10.78 0.62 7.02
C ASP A 66 10.73 -0.68 7.82
N ARG A 67 11.11 -0.61 9.11
CA ARG A 67 11.28 -1.80 9.96
C ARG A 67 9.96 -2.48 10.32
N LEU A 68 8.85 -1.74 10.33
CA LEU A 68 7.56 -2.27 10.78
C LEU A 68 6.67 -2.62 9.59
N SER A 69 6.47 -1.69 8.67
CA SER A 69 5.64 -1.88 7.48
C SER A 69 6.33 -2.66 6.36
N ASN A 70 7.66 -2.71 6.33
CA ASN A 70 8.49 -3.16 5.19
C ASN A 70 8.35 -2.31 3.91
N LEU A 71 7.59 -1.22 3.95
CA LEU A 71 7.40 -0.32 2.82
C LEU A 71 8.55 0.70 2.74
N ARG A 72 8.81 1.21 1.53
CA ARG A 72 9.86 2.21 1.33
C ARG A 72 9.25 3.62 1.36
N PRO A 73 9.64 4.47 2.31
CA PRO A 73 9.12 5.83 2.38
C PRO A 73 9.59 6.64 1.16
N ILE A 74 8.71 7.50 0.65
CA ILE A 74 9.00 8.35 -0.51
C ILE A 74 9.04 9.81 -0.07
N ILE A 75 10.12 10.51 -0.41
CA ILE A 75 10.23 11.96 -0.30
C ILE A 75 10.03 12.55 -1.69
N TYR A 76 8.85 13.11 -1.91
CA TYR A 76 8.48 13.70 -3.20
C TYR A 76 9.23 15.03 -3.42
N HIS A 77 9.78 15.19 -4.62
CA HIS A 77 10.35 16.45 -5.06
C HIS A 77 9.27 17.54 -5.16
N ILE A 78 9.64 18.76 -4.76
CA ILE A 78 8.79 19.95 -4.86
C ILE A 78 9.45 20.87 -5.89
N PRO A 79 8.89 21.01 -7.10
CA PRO A 79 9.38 21.97 -8.09
C PRO A 79 9.24 23.41 -7.61
N GLU A 80 10.17 24.29 -8.00
CA GLU A 80 10.13 25.72 -7.63
C GLU A 80 8.82 26.41 -8.08
N ASN A 81 8.35 26.08 -9.28
CA ASN A 81 7.14 26.65 -9.88
C ASN A 81 5.95 25.67 -9.84
N GLU A 82 5.77 24.98 -8.71
CA GLU A 82 4.71 23.99 -8.53
C GLU A 82 3.32 24.62 -8.66
N THR A 83 2.55 24.16 -9.64
CA THR A 83 1.16 24.58 -9.83
C THR A 83 0.26 24.01 -8.72
N PRO A 84 -0.88 24.66 -8.41
CA PRO A 84 -1.84 24.12 -7.43
C PRO A 84 -2.31 22.69 -7.74
N LEU A 85 -2.38 22.33 -9.02
CA LEU A 85 -2.79 20.98 -9.46
C LEU A 85 -1.68 19.94 -9.21
N GLU A 86 -0.43 20.27 -9.48
CA GLU A 86 0.74 19.43 -9.14
C GLU A 86 0.88 19.24 -7.63
N ARG A 87 0.69 20.32 -6.86
CA ARG A 87 0.67 20.28 -5.40
C ARG A 87 -0.39 19.33 -4.87
N LYS A 88 -1.61 19.44 -5.41
CA LYS A 88 -2.73 18.55 -5.05
C LYS A 88 -2.40 17.09 -5.35
N LEU A 89 -1.78 16.81 -6.50
CA LEU A 89 -1.33 15.47 -6.86
C LEU A 89 -0.27 14.96 -5.87
N ARG A 90 0.72 15.78 -5.52
CA ARG A 90 1.77 15.40 -4.57
C ARG A 90 1.21 15.09 -3.19
N HIS A 91 0.32 15.93 -2.65
CA HIS A 91 -0.32 15.66 -1.36
C HIS A 91 -1.17 14.40 -1.39
N LEU A 92 -1.97 14.18 -2.43
CA LEU A 92 -2.78 12.95 -2.55
C LEU A 92 -1.91 11.68 -2.58
N ARG A 93 -0.75 11.73 -3.25
CA ARG A 93 0.22 10.63 -3.25
C ARG A 93 0.84 10.41 -1.87
N GLN A 94 1.22 11.49 -1.17
CA GLN A 94 1.75 11.44 0.20
C GLN A 94 0.74 10.83 1.16
N GLU A 95 -0.49 11.36 1.20
CA GLU A 95 -1.57 10.86 2.07
C GLU A 95 -1.91 9.39 1.78
N THR A 96 -1.83 8.96 0.52
CA THR A 96 -2.08 7.57 0.14
C THR A 96 -0.95 6.66 0.61
N GLU A 97 0.31 7.10 0.51
CA GLU A 97 1.45 6.36 1.04
C GLU A 97 1.43 6.29 2.56
N ASP A 98 1.17 7.40 3.26
CA ASP A 98 1.07 7.41 4.72
C ASP A 98 -0.06 6.49 5.21
N TRP A 99 -1.21 6.50 4.54
CA TRP A 99 -2.31 5.57 4.82
C TRP A 99 -1.91 4.11 4.61
N ASN A 100 -1.22 3.82 3.50
CA ASN A 100 -0.73 2.48 3.17
C ASN A 100 0.28 1.99 4.22
N HIS A 101 1.18 2.87 4.63
CA HIS A 101 2.18 2.65 5.65
C HIS A 101 1.55 2.29 6.99
N ILE A 102 0.60 3.08 7.47
CA ILE A 102 -0.13 2.82 8.70
C ILE A 102 -0.85 1.47 8.65
N PHE A 103 -1.48 1.14 7.52
CA PHE A 103 -2.15 -0.15 7.36
C PHE A 103 -1.16 -1.30 7.54
N TRP A 104 -0.06 -1.31 6.78
CA TRP A 104 0.92 -2.40 6.80
C TRP A 104 1.70 -2.50 8.10
N THR A 105 2.03 -1.39 8.76
CA THR A 105 2.59 -1.40 10.12
C THR A 105 1.66 -2.17 11.06
N ASN A 106 0.37 -1.84 11.08
CA ASN A 106 -0.60 -2.50 11.94
C ASN A 106 -0.82 -3.98 11.56
N GLN A 107 -0.85 -4.30 10.26
CA GLN A 107 -0.95 -5.68 9.79
C GLN A 107 0.24 -6.51 10.28
N ASN A 108 1.46 -5.99 10.10
CA ASN A 108 2.68 -6.72 10.42
C ASN A 108 2.83 -6.93 11.92
N ILE A 109 2.51 -5.92 12.74
CA ILE A 109 2.48 -6.06 14.20
C ILE A 109 1.49 -7.15 14.61
N THR A 110 0.28 -7.12 14.07
CA THR A 110 -0.76 -8.12 14.38
C THR A 110 -0.32 -9.53 13.93
N PHE A 111 0.23 -9.64 12.73
CA PHE A 111 0.70 -10.89 12.16
C PHE A 111 1.82 -11.52 12.99
N ILE A 112 2.84 -10.72 13.36
CA ILE A 112 3.96 -11.20 14.19
C ILE A 112 3.44 -11.71 15.52
N LYS A 113 2.57 -10.94 16.19
CA LYS A 113 1.97 -11.34 17.46
C LYS A 113 1.19 -12.66 17.35
N GLU A 114 0.24 -12.74 16.42
CA GLU A 114 -0.59 -13.95 16.27
C GLU A 114 0.25 -15.18 15.86
N LYS A 115 1.31 -14.96 15.06
CA LYS A 115 2.26 -16.01 14.68
C LYS A 115 2.99 -16.53 15.92
N GLU A 116 3.49 -15.65 16.77
CA GLU A 116 4.20 -16.05 17.98
C GLU A 116 3.29 -16.81 18.96
N GLU A 117 2.06 -16.34 19.16
CA GLU A 117 1.05 -17.02 19.97
C GLU A 117 0.72 -18.43 19.43
N CYS A 118 0.61 -18.57 18.11
CA CYS A 118 0.39 -19.86 17.46
C CYS A 118 1.57 -20.82 17.68
N VAL A 119 2.80 -20.34 17.46
CA VAL A 119 4.02 -21.12 17.70
C VAL A 119 4.10 -21.58 19.15
N GLN A 120 3.88 -20.68 20.11
CA GLN A 120 3.90 -21.03 21.54
C GLN A 120 2.83 -22.07 21.90
N SER A 121 1.61 -21.90 21.39
CA SER A 121 0.49 -22.80 21.69
C SER A 121 0.75 -24.21 21.13
N GLN A 122 1.27 -24.31 19.90
CA GLN A 122 1.62 -25.58 19.27
C GLN A 122 2.78 -26.29 19.99
N LEU A 123 3.81 -25.54 20.40
CA LEU A 123 4.92 -26.11 21.19
C LEU A 123 4.42 -26.63 22.55
N LYS A 124 3.58 -25.86 23.26
CA LYS A 124 2.97 -26.28 24.53
C LYS A 124 2.10 -27.53 24.37
N ALA A 125 1.31 -27.61 23.29
CA ALA A 125 0.48 -28.78 23.01
C ALA A 125 1.31 -30.06 22.77
N LYS A 126 2.53 -29.91 22.23
CA LYS A 126 3.51 -30.99 22.06
C LYS A 126 4.35 -31.28 23.31
N GLY A 127 4.15 -30.54 24.41
CA GLY A 127 4.99 -30.64 25.61
C GLY A 127 6.43 -30.14 25.42
N LEU A 128 6.69 -29.35 24.38
CA LEU A 128 8.01 -28.82 24.07
C LEU A 128 8.19 -27.41 24.67
N SER A 129 9.40 -27.14 25.18
CA SER A 129 9.82 -25.79 25.56
C SER A 129 10.05 -24.90 24.33
N GLU A 130 10.01 -23.57 24.52
CA GLU A 130 10.21 -22.59 23.44
C GLU A 130 11.60 -22.62 22.81
N ARG A 131 12.60 -23.12 23.55
CA ARG A 131 13.98 -23.27 23.07
C ARG A 131 14.38 -24.74 23.03
N ASP A 132 15.18 -25.09 22.03
CA ASP A 132 15.83 -26.39 21.97
C ASP A 132 16.99 -26.48 22.98
N GLU A 133 17.61 -27.65 23.07
CA GLU A 133 18.73 -27.88 23.99
C GLU A 133 19.97 -27.02 23.66
N ALA A 134 20.07 -26.53 22.42
CA ALA A 134 21.09 -25.58 21.98
C ALA A 134 20.70 -24.12 22.22
N GLY A 135 19.56 -23.84 22.88
CA GLY A 135 19.08 -22.49 23.17
C GLY A 135 18.47 -21.75 21.96
N ARG A 136 18.27 -22.41 20.82
CA ARG A 136 17.64 -21.82 19.61
C ARG A 136 16.12 -21.83 19.76
N LYS A 137 15.45 -20.78 19.29
CA LYS A 137 13.97 -20.70 19.29
C LYS A 137 13.43 -21.82 18.39
N ARG A 138 12.62 -22.72 18.95
CA ARG A 138 11.98 -23.78 18.15
C ARG A 138 11.01 -23.15 17.15
N THR A 139 11.03 -23.67 15.93
CA THR A 139 10.11 -23.26 14.85
C THR A 139 9.18 -24.41 14.52
N LEU A 140 7.97 -24.09 14.07
CA LEU A 140 7.01 -25.09 13.63
C LEU A 140 7.39 -25.66 12.26
N SER A 141 6.90 -26.86 11.96
CA SER A 141 7.00 -27.42 10.62
C SER A 141 6.28 -26.52 9.61
N SER A 142 6.70 -26.60 8.34
CA SER A 142 6.05 -25.88 7.24
C SER A 142 4.56 -26.21 7.13
N GLU A 143 4.17 -27.45 7.37
CA GLU A 143 2.77 -27.91 7.36
C GLU A 143 1.94 -27.22 8.45
N GLU A 144 2.47 -27.15 9.66
CA GLU A 144 1.80 -26.52 10.80
C GLU A 144 1.70 -24.99 10.62
N MET A 145 2.76 -24.39 10.08
CA MET A 145 2.75 -22.99 9.69
C MET A 145 1.72 -22.72 8.59
N ALA A 146 1.53 -23.62 7.63
CA ALA A 146 0.52 -23.46 6.58
C ALA A 146 -0.90 -23.38 7.13
N VAL A 147 -1.22 -24.18 8.15
CA VAL A 147 -2.51 -24.11 8.85
C VAL A 147 -2.71 -22.73 9.50
N PHE A 148 -1.69 -22.21 10.17
CA PHE A 148 -1.73 -20.84 10.72
C PHE A 148 -1.95 -19.79 9.63
N TYR A 149 -1.20 -19.86 8.52
CA TYR A 149 -1.31 -18.91 7.43
C TYR A 149 -2.73 -18.87 6.85
N LYS A 150 -3.31 -20.05 6.57
CA LYS A 150 -4.68 -20.15 6.10
C LYS A 150 -5.66 -19.51 7.08
N TYR A 151 -5.56 -19.87 8.36
CA TYR A 151 -6.43 -19.31 9.40
C TYR A 151 -6.31 -17.78 9.51
N PHE A 152 -5.10 -17.25 9.51
CA PHE A 152 -4.86 -15.82 9.59
C PHE A 152 -5.46 -15.08 8.38
N LEU A 153 -5.30 -15.62 7.18
CA LEU A 153 -5.86 -15.04 5.96
C LEU A 153 -7.39 -15.07 5.98
N ASP A 154 -8.00 -16.20 6.33
CA ASP A 154 -9.45 -16.36 6.40
C ASP A 154 -10.07 -15.40 7.44
N LYS A 155 -9.44 -15.28 8.61
CA LYS A 155 -9.85 -14.35 9.67
C LYS A 155 -9.81 -12.89 9.22
N ASN A 156 -8.83 -12.52 8.41
CA ASN A 156 -8.57 -11.13 8.02
C ASN A 156 -9.11 -10.76 6.63
N ILE A 157 -9.82 -11.67 5.96
CA ILE A 157 -10.31 -11.46 4.58
C ILE A 157 -11.12 -10.18 4.42
N LYS A 158 -12.05 -9.89 5.33
CA LYS A 158 -12.90 -8.68 5.28
C LYS A 158 -12.05 -7.41 5.36
N ARG A 159 -11.05 -7.39 6.25
CA ARG A 159 -10.14 -6.27 6.43
C ARG A 159 -9.32 -6.02 5.17
N HIS A 160 -8.76 -7.08 4.56
CA HIS A 160 -8.00 -6.99 3.32
C HIS A 160 -8.86 -6.56 2.13
N THR A 161 -10.11 -7.04 2.03
CA THR A 161 -11.03 -6.61 0.97
C THR A 161 -11.32 -5.11 1.06
N ILE A 162 -11.60 -4.58 2.26
CA ILE A 162 -11.83 -3.15 2.49
C ILE A 162 -10.58 -2.34 2.13
N TYR A 163 -9.40 -2.79 2.59
CA TYR A 163 -8.13 -2.16 2.24
C TYR A 163 -7.90 -2.15 0.73
N ASN A 164 -8.00 -3.29 0.04
CA ASN A 164 -7.75 -3.39 -1.40
C ASN A 164 -8.69 -2.48 -2.19
N ARG A 165 -9.99 -2.45 -1.82
CA ARG A 165 -10.97 -1.56 -2.45
C ARG A 165 -10.55 -0.09 -2.32
N GLU A 166 -10.12 0.32 -1.13
CA GLU A 166 -9.69 1.69 -0.88
C GLU A 166 -8.36 2.02 -1.57
N TRP A 167 -7.42 1.07 -1.59
CA TRP A 167 -6.15 1.17 -2.31
C TRP A 167 -6.38 1.40 -3.80
N TYR A 168 -7.25 0.63 -4.44
CA TYR A 168 -7.60 0.82 -5.84
C TYR A 168 -8.30 2.17 -6.07
N ARG A 169 -9.22 2.56 -5.20
CA ARG A 169 -9.91 3.85 -5.30
C ARG A 169 -8.93 5.03 -5.28
N ARG A 170 -7.99 5.03 -4.33
CA ARG A 170 -6.94 6.06 -4.20
C ARG A 170 -6.01 6.07 -5.41
N ASN A 171 -5.48 4.92 -5.82
CA ASN A 171 -4.56 4.83 -6.96
C ASN A 171 -5.23 5.22 -8.28
N PHE A 172 -6.50 4.86 -8.48
CA PHE A 172 -7.27 5.30 -9.64
C PHE A 172 -7.45 6.83 -9.64
N THR A 173 -7.76 7.41 -8.48
CA THR A 173 -7.91 8.87 -8.32
C THR A 173 -6.59 9.59 -8.62
N ILE A 174 -5.47 9.07 -8.11
CA ILE A 174 -4.11 9.56 -8.42
C ILE A 174 -3.86 9.49 -9.92
N THR A 175 -4.15 8.36 -10.57
CA THR A 175 -3.93 8.16 -12.00
C THR A 175 -4.69 9.17 -12.86
N LEU A 176 -5.97 9.40 -12.55
CA LEU A 176 -6.76 10.41 -13.25
C LEU A 176 -6.20 11.83 -13.03
N LEU A 177 -5.76 12.14 -11.80
CA LEU A 177 -5.18 13.44 -11.50
C LEU A 177 -3.82 13.64 -12.17
N MET A 178 -2.99 12.58 -12.27
CA MET A 178 -1.75 12.58 -13.05
C MET A 178 -2.03 12.90 -14.52
N ALA A 179 -3.01 12.24 -15.14
CA ALA A 179 -3.41 12.51 -16.50
C ALA A 179 -3.85 13.99 -16.68
N ARG A 180 -4.63 14.52 -15.73
CA ARG A 180 -5.07 15.92 -15.74
C ARG A 180 -3.89 16.91 -15.63
N VAL A 181 -2.91 16.63 -14.75
CA VAL A 181 -1.68 17.42 -14.63
C VAL A 181 -0.88 17.40 -15.93
N ALA A 182 -0.73 16.23 -16.56
CA ALA A 182 -0.01 16.10 -17.82
C ALA A 182 -0.65 16.95 -18.94
N VAL A 183 -1.98 16.86 -19.10
CA VAL A 183 -2.72 17.68 -20.08
C VAL A 183 -2.57 19.18 -19.78
N HIS A 184 -2.71 19.58 -18.50
CA HIS A 184 -2.53 20.97 -18.09
C HIS A 184 -1.12 21.50 -18.43
N ASN A 185 -0.08 20.69 -18.21
CA ASN A 185 1.29 21.07 -18.51
C ASN A 185 1.55 21.19 -20.02
N VAL A 186 1.04 20.27 -20.83
CA VAL A 186 1.11 20.37 -22.30
C VAL A 186 0.41 21.64 -22.78
N TRP A 187 -0.80 21.92 -22.27
CA TRP A 187 -1.53 23.13 -22.64
C TRP A 187 -0.77 24.41 -22.29
N ARG A 188 -0.17 24.49 -21.09
CA ARG A 188 0.64 25.63 -20.65
C ARG A 188 1.83 25.88 -21.57
N ILE A 189 2.53 24.84 -21.99
CA ILE A 189 3.66 24.93 -22.92
C ILE A 189 3.20 25.47 -24.27
N LEU A 190 2.11 24.91 -24.82
CA LEU A 190 1.56 25.34 -26.11
C LEU A 190 1.06 26.79 -26.08
N ALA A 191 0.35 27.18 -25.03
CA ALA A 191 -0.14 28.55 -24.84
C ALA A 191 0.99 29.55 -24.59
N GLY A 192 2.06 29.15 -23.91
CA GLY A 192 3.29 29.95 -23.76
C GLY A 192 3.98 30.19 -25.11
N ARG A 193 4.13 29.13 -25.92
CA ARG A 193 4.73 29.21 -27.25
C ARG A 193 3.95 30.13 -28.20
N ARG A 194 2.61 30.07 -28.20
CA ARG A 194 1.77 30.98 -29.00
C ARG A 194 1.94 32.44 -28.60
N ARG A 195 2.04 32.74 -27.29
CA ARG A 195 2.26 34.11 -26.78
C ARG A 195 3.65 34.65 -27.10
N GLY A 196 4.67 33.79 -27.12
CA GLY A 196 6.02 34.16 -27.54
C GLY A 196 6.08 34.54 -29.04
N ILE A 197 5.45 33.74 -29.90
CA ILE A 197 5.38 33.99 -31.35
C ILE A 197 4.64 35.30 -31.68
N GLY A 198 3.59 35.65 -30.93
CA GLY A 198 2.89 36.92 -31.09
C GLY A 198 3.79 38.13 -30.79
N ARG A 199 4.53 38.10 -29.67
CA ARG A 199 5.43 39.20 -29.26
C ARG A 199 6.64 39.40 -30.18
N GLU A 200 7.08 38.36 -30.87
CA GLU A 200 8.19 38.45 -31.83
C GLU A 200 7.78 39.15 -33.13
N LYS A 201 6.49 39.07 -33.51
CA LYS A 201 5.94 39.76 -34.69
C LYS A 201 5.69 41.25 -34.48
N ASP A 202 5.58 41.70 -33.22
CA ASP A 202 5.29 43.09 -32.86
C ASP A 202 6.55 43.92 -32.51
N LYS A 203 7.76 43.37 -32.72
CA LYS A 203 9.02 44.10 -32.51
C LYS A 203 9.32 44.99 -33.74
N PRO A 204 9.44 46.33 -33.59
CA PRO A 204 9.87 47.18 -34.71
C PRO A 204 11.31 46.86 -35.12
N ALA A 205 11.56 46.94 -36.43
CA ALA A 205 12.87 46.73 -37.06
C ALA A 205 13.89 47.83 -36.71
#